data_AF-V8R6K2-F1
#
_entry.id   AF-V8R6K2-F1
#
_cell.length_a   1.000
_cell.length_b   1.000
_cell.length_c   1.000
_cell.angle_alpha   90.00
_cell.angle_beta   90.00
_cell.angle_gamma   90.00
#
_symmetry.space_group_name_H-M   'P 1'
#
loop_
_entity.id
_entity.type
_entity.pdbx_description
1 polymer ?
#
loop_
_entity_poly.entity_id
_entity_poly.type
_entity_poly.pdbx_seq_one_letter_code
_entity_poly.pdbx_strand_id
1 'polypeptide(L)'
;MYQLYGHKNSGAAAIEAALELCQIAYRFIDTEASAEADEALGKLNPLKQIPTLQLPDGSAMTESAAILIHLGLTFPKSGLLPSKAADRDQAIRGLAYIVSNCYAAVGIIDYPERWLSTPDESARQNLIAGTRQRLHFSWEVFADQFSGELYLDDESPGALDVLAAVVSRWAGSREHLRQTRPGFYAWLQRIDRHPVLAPVFERHWPA
;
A
#
# COMPACT_ATOMS: atom_id res chain seq x y z
N MET A 1 11.04 4.67 -19.63
CA MET A 1 10.74 3.44 -18.86
C MET A 1 10.31 3.87 -17.47
N TYR A 2 9.38 3.15 -16.82
CA TYR A 2 9.00 3.44 -15.43
C TYR A 2 10.15 3.10 -14.47
N GLN A 3 10.34 3.92 -13.43
CA GLN A 3 11.31 3.62 -12.36
C GLN A 3 10.60 3.70 -11.00
N LEU A 4 10.58 2.61 -10.26
CA LEU A 4 9.97 2.52 -8.94
C LEU A 4 11.06 2.63 -7.87
N TYR A 5 11.02 3.70 -7.09
CA TYR A 5 11.88 3.90 -5.93
C TYR A 5 11.21 3.32 -4.69
N GLY A 6 11.92 2.45 -3.99
CA GLY A 6 11.44 1.80 -2.78
C GLY A 6 12.50 0.91 -2.13
N HIS A 7 12.11 0.19 -1.10
CA HIS A 7 12.91 -0.89 -0.52
C HIS A 7 11.98 -2.04 -0.08
N LYS A 8 12.56 -3.16 0.37
CA LYS A 8 11.78 -4.30 0.90
C LYS A 8 10.94 -3.88 2.10
N ASN A 9 9.86 -4.61 2.38
CA ASN A 9 8.95 -4.31 3.50
C ASN A 9 8.43 -2.86 3.49
N SER A 10 8.06 -2.34 2.32
CA SER A 10 7.53 -0.97 2.17
C SER A 10 6.27 -0.93 1.29
N GLY A 11 5.66 0.26 1.19
CA GLY A 11 4.54 0.51 0.27
C GLY A 11 4.89 0.30 -1.21
N ALA A 12 6.19 0.22 -1.56
CA ALA A 12 6.62 -0.12 -2.91
C ALA A 12 6.14 -1.50 -3.37
N ALA A 13 5.88 -2.43 -2.45
CA ALA A 13 5.26 -3.71 -2.77
C ALA A 13 3.93 -3.56 -3.51
N ALA A 14 3.11 -2.58 -3.12
CA ALA A 14 1.80 -2.35 -3.74
C ALA A 14 1.95 -1.82 -5.17
N ILE A 15 2.93 -0.94 -5.40
CA ILE A 15 3.16 -0.36 -6.72
C ILE A 15 3.84 -1.37 -7.65
N GLU A 16 4.80 -2.15 -7.14
CA GLU A 16 5.42 -3.22 -7.91
C GLU A 16 4.39 -4.25 -8.37
N ALA A 17 3.50 -4.68 -7.47
CA ALA A 17 2.35 -5.54 -7.79
C ALA A 17 1.46 -4.95 -8.90
N ALA A 18 1.14 -3.66 -8.82
CA ALA A 18 0.34 -2.99 -9.83
C ALA A 18 1.05 -2.90 -11.20
N LEU A 19 2.37 -2.69 -11.22
CA LEU A 19 3.17 -2.68 -12.45
C LEU A 19 3.18 -4.06 -13.12
N GLU A 20 3.28 -5.14 -12.34
CA GLU A 20 3.18 -6.52 -12.83
C GLU A 20 1.78 -6.82 -13.40
N LEU A 21 0.71 -6.42 -12.70
CA LEU A 21 -0.67 -6.57 -13.21
C LEU A 21 -0.91 -5.77 -14.50
N CYS A 22 -0.27 -4.60 -14.64
CA CYS A 22 -0.27 -3.82 -15.87
C CYS A 22 0.57 -4.43 -17.00
N GLN A 23 1.43 -5.41 -16.69
CA GLN A 23 2.37 -6.03 -17.62
C GLN A 23 3.30 -4.99 -18.29
N ILE A 24 3.75 -3.99 -17.52
CA ILE A 24 4.64 -2.94 -18.04
C ILE A 24 6.06 -3.10 -17.50
N ALA A 25 7.05 -2.85 -18.35
CA ALA A 25 8.45 -2.89 -17.94
C ALA A 25 8.78 -1.70 -17.02
N TYR A 26 9.41 -2.01 -15.89
CA TYR A 26 9.89 -1.03 -14.92
C TYR A 26 11.28 -1.43 -14.40
N ARG A 27 11.97 -0.44 -13.84
CA ARG A 27 13.19 -0.66 -13.04
C ARG A 27 12.88 -0.41 -11.58
N PHE A 28 13.12 -1.39 -10.71
CA PHE A 28 13.12 -1.17 -9.27
C PHE A 28 14.45 -0.54 -8.84
N ILE A 29 14.39 0.54 -8.08
CA ILE A 29 15.55 1.24 -7.52
C ILE A 29 15.45 1.11 -6.01
N ASP A 30 16.33 0.29 -5.44
CA ASP A 30 16.45 0.14 -4.00
C ASP A 30 17.10 1.39 -3.40
N THR A 31 16.31 2.15 -2.64
CA THR A 31 16.75 3.42 -2.05
C THR A 31 17.73 3.23 -0.90
N GLU A 32 17.81 2.02 -0.32
CA GLU A 32 18.78 1.70 0.73
C GLU A 32 20.11 1.17 0.18
N ALA A 33 20.18 0.89 -1.14
CA ALA A 33 21.37 0.29 -1.74
C ALA A 33 22.56 1.28 -1.87
N SER A 34 22.30 2.59 -1.99
CA SER A 34 23.38 3.59 -2.08
C SER A 34 22.90 5.02 -1.75
N ALA A 35 23.84 5.90 -1.41
CA ALA A 35 23.56 7.31 -1.14
C ALA A 35 23.06 8.05 -2.40
N GLU A 36 23.53 7.65 -3.58
CA GLU A 36 23.09 8.19 -4.86
C GLU A 36 21.61 7.86 -5.13
N ALA A 37 21.15 6.67 -4.72
CA ALA A 37 19.74 6.29 -4.84
C ALA A 37 18.84 7.11 -3.90
N ASP A 38 19.27 7.36 -2.66
CA ASP A 38 18.56 8.26 -1.73
C ASP A 38 18.55 9.72 -2.22
N GLU A 39 19.67 10.20 -2.77
CA GLU A 39 19.74 11.56 -3.34
C GLU A 39 18.82 11.70 -4.56
N ALA A 40 18.78 10.69 -5.43
CA ALA A 40 17.88 10.65 -6.58
C ALA A 40 16.40 10.66 -6.13
N LEU A 41 16.04 9.91 -5.09
CA LEU A 41 14.72 9.99 -4.48
C LEU A 41 14.42 11.41 -3.99
N GLY A 42 15.35 12.04 -3.26
CA GLY A 42 15.17 13.40 -2.74
C GLY A 42 14.96 14.48 -3.82
N LYS A 43 15.53 14.28 -5.03
CA LYS A 43 15.30 15.15 -6.19
C LYS A 43 13.89 15.00 -6.77
N LEU A 44 13.28 13.81 -6.65
CA LEU A 44 11.94 13.51 -7.17
C LEU A 44 10.84 13.81 -6.15
N ASN A 45 11.09 13.49 -4.88
CA ASN A 45 10.16 13.65 -3.78
C ASN A 45 10.86 14.33 -2.59
N PRO A 46 10.59 15.63 -2.35
CA PRO A 46 11.18 16.36 -1.22
C PRO A 46 10.86 15.77 0.16
N LEU A 47 9.78 14.98 0.28
CA LEU A 47 9.45 14.26 1.52
C LEU A 47 10.32 13.02 1.72
N LYS A 48 11.11 12.62 0.71
CA LYS A 48 11.89 11.37 0.66
C LYS A 48 11.07 10.13 1.03
N GLN A 49 9.80 10.15 0.67
CA GLN A 49 8.88 9.04 0.93
C GLN A 49 8.84 8.07 -0.25
N ILE A 50 8.74 6.80 0.09
CA ILE A 50 8.49 5.72 -0.86
C ILE A 50 7.08 5.15 -0.64
N PRO A 51 6.44 4.61 -1.68
CA PRO A 51 6.92 4.53 -3.06
C PRO A 51 6.93 5.88 -3.78
N THR A 52 7.91 6.07 -4.66
CA THR A 52 7.92 7.14 -5.67
C THR A 52 8.08 6.50 -7.05
N LEU A 53 7.16 6.80 -7.97
CA LEU A 53 7.20 6.27 -9.33
C LEU A 53 7.61 7.37 -10.30
N GLN A 54 8.76 7.23 -10.94
CA GLN A 54 9.13 8.08 -12.06
C GLN A 54 8.51 7.55 -13.36
N LEU A 55 7.77 8.42 -14.05
CA LEU A 55 7.12 8.12 -15.32
C LEU A 55 8.12 8.17 -16.49
N PRO A 56 7.79 7.61 -17.67
CA PRO A 56 8.69 7.61 -18.82
C PRO A 56 9.11 8.99 -19.33
N ASP A 57 8.32 10.03 -19.08
CA ASP A 57 8.62 11.42 -19.43
C ASP A 57 9.54 12.12 -18.40
N GLY A 58 9.95 11.41 -17.35
CA GLY A 58 10.83 11.90 -16.29
C GLY A 58 10.10 12.54 -15.11
N SER A 59 8.79 12.79 -15.21
CA SER A 59 8.00 13.32 -14.09
C SER A 59 7.82 12.28 -12.97
N ALA A 60 7.58 12.74 -11.75
CA ALA A 60 7.35 11.88 -10.59
C ALA A 60 5.87 11.82 -10.22
N MET A 61 5.40 10.61 -9.90
CA MET A 61 4.13 10.37 -9.23
C MET A 61 4.43 9.86 -7.81
N THR A 62 3.89 10.57 -6.83
CA THR A 62 3.98 10.24 -5.40
C THR A 62 2.59 9.90 -4.87
N GLU A 63 2.49 9.50 -3.61
CA GLU A 63 1.27 8.98 -2.97
C GLU A 63 0.81 7.63 -3.53
N SER A 64 0.86 6.58 -2.70
CA SER A 64 0.55 5.20 -3.12
C SER A 64 -0.81 5.07 -3.83
N ALA A 65 -1.86 5.72 -3.31
CA ALA A 65 -3.18 5.70 -3.94
C ALA A 65 -3.20 6.45 -5.27
N ALA A 66 -2.52 7.60 -5.39
CA ALA A 66 -2.47 8.35 -6.64
C ALA A 66 -1.70 7.59 -7.72
N ILE A 67 -0.59 6.92 -7.36
CA ILE A 67 0.15 6.05 -8.27
C ILE A 67 -0.73 4.90 -8.77
N LEU A 68 -1.45 4.21 -7.88
CA LEU A 68 -2.36 3.13 -8.25
C LEU A 68 -3.49 3.62 -9.17
N ILE A 69 -4.09 4.77 -8.86
CA ILE A 69 -5.13 5.38 -9.68
C ILE A 69 -4.58 5.76 -11.07
N HIS A 70 -3.39 6.37 -11.12
CA HIS A 70 -2.72 6.70 -12.37
C HIS A 70 -2.49 5.45 -13.24
N LEU A 71 -1.95 4.37 -12.66
CA LEU A 71 -1.73 3.13 -13.40
C LEU A 71 -3.05 2.51 -13.89
N GLY A 72 -4.09 2.48 -13.06
CA GLY A 72 -5.39 1.95 -13.47
C GLY A 72 -6.08 2.76 -14.57
N LEU A 73 -5.92 4.09 -14.58
CA LEU A 73 -6.44 4.94 -15.66
C LEU A 73 -5.61 4.89 -16.94
N THR A 74 -4.28 4.81 -16.82
CA THR A 74 -3.36 4.73 -17.97
C THR A 74 -3.42 3.34 -18.64
N PHE A 75 -3.63 2.28 -17.86
CA PHE A 75 -3.67 0.88 -18.33
C PHE A 75 -5.02 0.21 -18.00
N PRO A 76 -6.15 0.67 -18.58
CA PRO A 76 -7.48 0.17 -18.20
C PRO A 76 -7.70 -1.31 -18.51
N LYS A 77 -6.91 -1.90 -19.41
CA LYS A 77 -6.94 -3.34 -19.72
C LYS A 77 -6.40 -4.21 -18.58
N SER A 78 -5.64 -3.64 -17.63
CA SER A 78 -5.13 -4.36 -16.47
C SER A 78 -6.22 -4.78 -15.49
N GLY A 79 -7.37 -4.09 -15.50
CA GLY A 79 -8.41 -4.28 -14.48
C GLY A 79 -8.06 -3.68 -13.11
N LEU A 80 -6.94 -2.96 -12.96
CA LEU A 80 -6.57 -2.32 -11.68
C LEU A 80 -7.65 -1.41 -11.11
N LEU A 81 -8.37 -0.72 -11.99
CA LEU A 81 -9.58 0.01 -11.63
C LEU A 81 -10.77 -0.58 -12.39
N PRO A 82 -11.94 -0.70 -11.75
CA PRO A 82 -13.16 -1.11 -12.42
C PRO A 82 -13.48 -0.22 -13.63
N SER A 83 -14.04 -0.84 -14.67
CA SER A 83 -14.45 -0.12 -15.89
C SER A 83 -15.75 0.66 -15.71
N LYS A 84 -16.66 0.16 -14.88
CA LYS A 84 -17.89 0.85 -14.50
C LYS A 84 -17.57 1.99 -13.54
N ALA A 85 -18.10 3.18 -13.84
CA ALA A 85 -17.80 4.39 -13.08
C ALA A 85 -18.17 4.26 -11.59
N ALA A 86 -19.35 3.73 -11.27
CA ALA A 86 -19.81 3.57 -9.89
C ALA A 86 -18.85 2.68 -9.06
N ASP A 87 -18.48 1.51 -9.59
CA ASP A 87 -17.57 0.56 -8.95
C ASP A 87 -16.17 1.17 -8.82
N ARG A 88 -15.72 1.93 -9.83
CA ARG A 88 -14.45 2.66 -9.78
C ARG A 88 -14.43 3.71 -8.68
N ASP A 89 -15.52 4.45 -8.51
CA ASP A 89 -15.65 5.44 -7.44
C ASP A 89 -15.60 4.78 -6.06
N GLN A 90 -16.16 3.58 -5.91
CA GLN A 90 -16.04 2.79 -4.67
C GLN A 90 -14.61 2.30 -4.43
N ALA A 91 -13.92 1.81 -5.47
CA ALA A 91 -12.52 1.41 -5.37
C ALA A 91 -11.63 2.60 -4.95
N ILE A 92 -11.83 3.78 -5.55
CA ILE A 92 -11.13 5.01 -5.19
C ILE A 92 -11.44 5.43 -3.75
N ARG A 93 -12.71 5.33 -3.31
CA ARG A 93 -13.11 5.57 -1.92
C ARG A 93 -12.36 4.64 -0.96
N GLY A 94 -12.25 3.35 -1.29
CA GLY A 94 -11.49 2.37 -0.51
C GLY A 94 -9.99 2.70 -0.44
N LEU A 95 -9.38 3.08 -1.56
CA LEU A 95 -7.98 3.49 -1.62
C LEU A 95 -7.73 4.70 -0.71
N ALA A 96 -8.59 5.73 -0.84
CA ALA A 96 -8.55 6.92 0.02
C ALA A 96 -8.74 6.56 1.50
N TYR A 97 -9.62 5.61 1.81
CA TYR A 97 -9.82 5.12 3.17
C TYR A 97 -8.54 4.49 3.73
N ILE A 98 -7.90 3.57 3.00
CA ILE A 98 -6.69 2.90 3.46
C ILE A 98 -5.58 3.92 3.73
N VAL A 99 -5.31 4.84 2.80
CA VAL A 99 -4.19 5.79 2.98
C VAL A 99 -4.43 6.74 4.16
N SER A 100 -5.67 7.21 4.36
CA SER A 100 -5.99 8.19 5.40
C SER A 100 -6.21 7.60 6.79
N ASN A 101 -6.73 6.37 6.90
CA ASN A 101 -7.09 5.77 8.19
C ASN A 101 -6.14 4.66 8.63
N CYS A 102 -5.59 3.89 7.68
CA CYS A 102 -4.75 2.74 7.99
C CYS A 102 -3.27 3.09 7.80
N TYR A 103 -2.88 3.54 6.61
CA TYR A 103 -1.46 3.75 6.29
C TYR A 103 -0.88 4.96 7.05
N ALA A 104 -1.66 6.04 7.21
CA ALA A 104 -1.28 7.15 8.08
C ALA A 104 -0.99 6.71 9.54
N ALA A 105 -1.81 5.81 10.08
CA ALA A 105 -1.62 5.27 11.42
C ALA A 105 -0.37 4.39 11.53
N VAL A 106 -0.05 3.60 10.50
CA VAL A 106 1.23 2.87 10.41
C VAL A 106 2.41 3.86 10.45
N GLY A 107 2.36 4.95 9.68
CA GLY A 107 3.40 5.98 9.70
C GLY A 107 3.60 6.65 11.06
N ILE A 108 2.53 6.88 11.82
CA ILE A 108 2.61 7.38 13.20
C ILE A 108 3.25 6.34 14.14
N ILE A 109 2.95 5.06 13.97
CA ILE A 109 3.52 3.98 14.79
C ILE A 109 5.01 3.80 14.52
N ASP A 110 5.43 3.88 13.27
CA ASP A 110 6.82 3.68 12.85
C ASP A 110 7.70 4.91 13.19
N TYR A 111 7.12 6.12 13.13
CA TYR A 111 7.82 7.39 13.37
C TYR A 111 7.06 8.32 14.34
N PRO A 112 6.79 7.88 15.58
CA PRO A 112 5.98 8.61 16.56
C PRO A 112 6.60 9.96 16.94
N GLU A 113 7.91 10.10 16.86
CA GLU A 113 8.64 11.34 17.14
C GLU A 113 8.24 12.50 16.22
N ARG A 114 7.72 12.22 15.01
CA ARG A 114 7.19 13.25 14.10
C ARG A 114 5.92 13.92 14.61
N TRP A 115 5.28 13.33 15.62
CA TRP A 115 3.99 13.76 16.18
C TRP A 115 4.07 14.21 17.63
N LEU A 116 5.28 14.25 18.20
CA LEU A 116 5.53 14.64 19.59
C LEU A 116 6.40 15.90 19.62
N SER A 117 5.85 17.00 20.14
CA SER A 117 6.61 18.24 20.35
C SER A 117 7.59 18.15 21.53
N THR A 118 7.30 17.28 22.50
CA THR A 118 8.17 16.99 23.65
C THR A 118 8.25 15.48 23.80
N PRO A 119 9.24 14.82 23.19
CA PRO A 119 9.33 13.38 23.19
C PRO A 119 9.85 12.88 24.54
N ASP A 120 9.05 12.06 25.22
CA ASP A 120 9.48 11.17 26.28
C ASP A 120 9.00 9.74 26.00
N GLU A 121 9.61 8.76 26.66
CA GLU A 121 9.32 7.34 26.44
C GLU A 121 7.85 7.00 26.73
N SER A 122 7.26 7.58 27.77
CA SER A 122 5.85 7.34 28.15
C SER A 122 4.91 7.93 27.11
N ALA A 123 5.17 9.17 26.65
CA ALA A 123 4.39 9.79 25.58
C ALA A 123 4.48 8.98 24.27
N ARG A 124 5.67 8.48 23.92
CA ARG A 124 5.88 7.63 22.74
C ARG A 124 5.09 6.33 22.83
N GLN A 125 5.17 5.63 23.96
CA GLN A 125 4.44 4.37 24.17
C GLN A 125 2.92 4.57 24.13
N ASN A 126 2.42 5.63 24.76
CA ASN A 126 0.99 5.96 24.77
C ASN A 126 0.48 6.28 23.35
N LEU A 127 1.24 7.07 22.58
CA LEU A 127 0.89 7.39 21.19
C LEU A 127 0.86 6.13 20.32
N ILE A 128 1.87 5.27 20.40
CA ILE A 128 1.92 4.00 19.66
C ILE A 128 0.72 3.11 20.02
N ALA A 129 0.43 2.96 21.32
CA ALA A 129 -0.66 2.10 21.79
C ALA A 129 -2.03 2.59 21.30
N GLY A 130 -2.35 3.87 21.48
CA GLY A 130 -3.61 4.46 21.02
C GLY A 130 -3.76 4.44 19.50
N THR A 131 -2.67 4.71 18.78
CA THR A 131 -2.67 4.67 17.31
C THR A 131 -2.89 3.25 16.79
N ARG A 132 -2.26 2.24 17.40
CA ARG A 132 -2.47 0.83 17.04
C ARG A 132 -3.92 0.39 17.29
N GLN A 133 -4.50 0.78 18.42
CA GLN A 133 -5.92 0.51 18.70
C GLN A 133 -6.82 1.15 17.63
N ARG A 134 -6.55 2.40 17.24
CA ARG A 134 -7.30 3.08 16.18
C ARG A 134 -7.12 2.40 14.82
N LEU A 135 -5.90 1.98 14.48
CA LEU A 135 -5.59 1.25 13.25
C LEU A 135 -6.38 -0.05 13.17
N HIS A 136 -6.40 -0.84 14.25
CA HIS A 136 -7.15 -2.09 14.32
C HIS A 136 -8.65 -1.86 14.13
N PHE A 137 -9.21 -0.83 14.77
CA PHE A 137 -10.60 -0.42 14.53
C PHE A 137 -10.84 0.00 13.06
N SER A 138 -9.95 0.79 12.45
CA SER A 138 -10.07 1.20 11.05
C SER A 138 -10.08 0.00 10.10
N TRP A 139 -9.30 -1.05 10.40
CA TRP A 139 -9.32 -2.28 9.62
C TRP A 139 -10.60 -3.10 9.78
N GLU A 140 -11.20 -3.14 10.98
CA GLU A 140 -12.52 -3.74 11.16
C GLU A 140 -13.59 -3.00 10.33
N VAL A 141 -13.61 -1.67 10.39
CA VAL A 141 -14.53 -0.86 9.58
C VAL A 141 -14.27 -1.07 8.09
N PHE A 142 -13.00 -1.14 7.67
CA PHE A 142 -12.67 -1.43 6.28
C PHE A 142 -13.21 -2.79 5.83
N ALA A 143 -12.97 -3.83 6.64
CA ALA A 143 -13.45 -5.18 6.37
C ALA A 143 -14.99 -5.21 6.25
N ASP A 144 -15.70 -4.48 7.11
CA ASP A 144 -17.16 -4.50 7.15
C ASP A 144 -17.82 -3.68 6.02
N GLN A 145 -17.15 -2.62 5.54
CA GLN A 145 -17.72 -1.70 4.55
C GLN A 145 -17.25 -1.92 3.12
N PHE A 146 -16.06 -2.49 2.93
CA PHE A 146 -15.42 -2.58 1.62
C PHE A 146 -15.23 -4.01 1.13
N SER A 147 -15.52 -5.05 1.93
CA SER A 147 -15.34 -6.44 1.49
C SER A 147 -16.12 -6.82 0.23
N GLY A 148 -17.23 -6.13 -0.05
CA GLY A 148 -18.02 -6.32 -1.28
C GLY A 148 -17.44 -5.64 -2.52
N GLU A 149 -16.49 -4.72 -2.36
CA GLU A 149 -15.81 -3.97 -3.43
C GLU A 149 -14.50 -4.62 -3.89
N LEU A 150 -14.19 -5.76 -3.28
CA LEU A 150 -12.94 -6.47 -3.45
C LEU A 150 -13.13 -7.63 -4.41
N TYR A 151 -12.06 -7.99 -5.14
CA TYR A 151 -12.17 -8.93 -6.25
C TYR A 151 -12.84 -10.25 -5.83
N LEU A 152 -13.73 -10.73 -6.70
CA LEU A 152 -14.50 -11.94 -6.48
C LEU A 152 -14.06 -13.06 -7.43
N ASP A 153 -13.66 -14.16 -6.83
CA ASP A 153 -13.37 -15.44 -7.47
C ASP A 153 -12.49 -15.43 -8.73
N ASP A 154 -13.13 -15.41 -9.91
CA ASP A 154 -12.51 -15.51 -11.24
C ASP A 154 -12.03 -14.14 -11.78
N GLU A 155 -12.19 -13.07 -10.99
CA GLU A 155 -11.70 -11.73 -11.31
C GLU A 155 -10.20 -11.57 -10.98
N SER A 156 -9.54 -10.65 -11.69
CA SER A 156 -8.18 -10.22 -11.36
C SER A 156 -8.21 -9.24 -10.18
N PRO A 157 -7.24 -9.30 -9.25
CA PRO A 157 -7.13 -8.33 -8.17
C PRO A 157 -6.91 -6.92 -8.73
N GLY A 158 -7.63 -5.95 -8.19
CA GLY A 158 -7.51 -4.54 -8.49
C GLY A 158 -6.57 -3.79 -7.53
N ALA A 159 -6.50 -2.47 -7.71
CA ALA A 159 -5.67 -1.58 -6.92
C ALA A 159 -6.03 -1.60 -5.44
N LEU A 160 -7.33 -1.68 -5.11
CA LEU A 160 -7.80 -1.70 -3.73
C LEU A 160 -7.34 -2.97 -3.00
N ASP A 161 -7.42 -4.12 -3.69
CA ASP A 161 -7.00 -5.43 -3.18
C ASP A 161 -5.50 -5.43 -2.87
N VAL A 162 -4.70 -4.95 -3.82
CA VAL A 162 -3.24 -4.86 -3.69
C VAL A 162 -2.85 -3.95 -2.51
N LEU A 163 -3.47 -2.77 -2.39
CA LEU A 163 -3.15 -1.86 -1.28
C LEU A 163 -3.61 -2.44 0.06
N ALA A 164 -4.78 -3.08 0.13
CA ALA A 164 -5.26 -3.74 1.35
C ALA A 164 -4.34 -4.89 1.78
N ALA A 165 -3.88 -5.71 0.83
CA ALA A 165 -2.96 -6.82 1.08
C ALA A 165 -1.63 -6.31 1.67
N VAL A 166 -1.05 -5.26 1.09
CA VAL A 166 0.24 -4.72 1.51
C VAL A 166 0.13 -4.02 2.87
N VAL A 167 -0.79 -3.06 3.02
CA VAL A 167 -0.85 -2.22 4.23
C VAL A 167 -1.29 -3.01 5.46
N SER A 168 -2.13 -4.05 5.30
CA SER A 168 -2.57 -4.90 6.42
C SER A 168 -1.44 -5.72 7.07
N ARG A 169 -0.26 -5.80 6.46
CA ARG A 169 0.89 -6.56 7.01
C ARG A 169 1.51 -5.91 8.24
N TRP A 170 1.32 -4.61 8.43
CA TRP A 170 2.02 -3.86 9.47
C TRP A 170 1.22 -3.73 10.77
N ALA A 171 1.96 -3.41 11.84
CA ALA A 171 1.43 -3.11 13.18
C ALA A 171 0.45 -4.17 13.75
N GLY A 172 0.67 -5.45 13.40
CA GLY A 172 -0.15 -6.56 13.88
C GLY A 172 -1.57 -6.60 13.32
N SER A 173 -1.87 -5.82 12.28
CA SER A 173 -3.23 -5.68 11.76
C SER A 173 -3.82 -6.99 11.25
N ARG A 174 -3.04 -7.80 10.54
CA ARG A 174 -3.47 -9.14 10.08
C ARG A 174 -3.74 -10.12 11.23
N GLU A 175 -2.96 -10.07 12.30
CA GLU A 175 -3.20 -10.94 13.46
C GLU A 175 -4.48 -10.53 14.20
N HIS A 176 -4.73 -9.23 14.33
CA HIS A 176 -6.00 -8.71 14.84
C HIS A 176 -7.19 -9.18 13.98
N LEU A 177 -7.10 -8.97 12.66
CA LEU A 177 -8.14 -9.37 11.71
C LEU A 177 -8.40 -10.88 11.67
N ARG A 178 -7.36 -11.70 11.86
CA ARG A 178 -7.50 -13.16 11.98
C ARG A 178 -8.46 -13.55 13.12
N GLN A 179 -8.49 -12.77 14.19
CA GLN A 179 -9.33 -13.00 15.36
C GLN A 179 -10.71 -12.33 15.22
N THR A 180 -10.76 -11.10 14.72
CA THR A 180 -12.00 -10.29 14.73
C THR A 180 -12.83 -10.38 13.45
N ARG A 181 -12.20 -10.62 12.29
CA ARG A 181 -12.84 -10.74 10.97
C ARG A 181 -12.17 -11.83 10.11
N PRO A 182 -12.26 -13.11 10.53
CA PRO A 182 -11.51 -14.21 9.91
C PRO A 182 -11.80 -14.41 8.42
N GLY A 183 -13.02 -14.09 7.96
CA GLY A 183 -13.36 -14.12 6.53
C GLY A 183 -12.56 -13.12 5.71
N PHE A 184 -12.44 -11.88 6.18
CA PHE A 184 -11.63 -10.86 5.53
C PHE A 184 -10.13 -11.20 5.60
N TYR A 185 -9.66 -11.76 6.72
CA TYR A 185 -8.29 -12.26 6.81
C TYR A 185 -8.00 -13.35 5.77
N ALA A 186 -8.88 -14.34 5.63
CA ALA A 186 -8.75 -15.39 4.62
C ALA A 186 -8.74 -14.81 3.20
N TRP A 187 -9.50 -13.75 2.97
CA TRP A 187 -9.53 -13.04 1.70
C TRP A 187 -8.20 -12.31 1.42
N LEU A 188 -7.58 -11.66 2.41
CA LEU A 188 -6.22 -11.11 2.29
C LEU A 188 -5.18 -12.20 1.95
N GLN A 189 -5.29 -13.38 2.57
CA GLN A 189 -4.42 -14.52 2.24
C GLN A 189 -4.63 -15.04 0.82
N ARG A 190 -5.83 -14.89 0.25
CA ARG A 190 -6.12 -15.24 -1.13
C ARG A 190 -5.37 -14.32 -2.10
N ILE A 191 -5.38 -13.00 -1.84
CA ILE A 191 -4.61 -12.03 -2.62
C ILE A 191 -3.12 -12.37 -2.58
N ASP A 192 -2.60 -12.73 -1.40
CA ASP A 192 -1.18 -13.07 -1.24
C ASP A 192 -0.75 -14.27 -2.10
N ARG A 193 -1.67 -15.18 -2.39
CA ARG A 193 -1.44 -16.39 -3.19
C ARG A 193 -1.71 -16.19 -4.67
N HIS A 194 -2.17 -15.00 -5.08
CA HIS A 194 -2.44 -14.73 -6.48
C HIS A 194 -1.16 -14.91 -7.31
N PRO A 195 -1.18 -15.63 -8.45
CA PRO A 195 0.04 -16.01 -9.18
C PRO A 195 0.94 -14.83 -9.61
N VAL A 196 0.35 -13.68 -9.89
CA VAL A 196 1.10 -12.45 -10.23
C VAL A 196 1.65 -11.75 -8.99
N LEU A 197 0.94 -11.82 -7.85
CA LEU A 197 1.27 -11.06 -6.65
C LEU A 197 2.23 -11.80 -5.72
N ALA A 198 2.09 -13.12 -5.59
CA ALA A 198 2.91 -13.94 -4.70
C ALA A 198 4.42 -13.76 -4.94
N PRO A 199 4.94 -13.77 -6.19
CA PRO A 199 6.36 -13.54 -6.42
C PRO A 199 6.83 -12.14 -6.04
N VAL A 200 5.96 -11.12 -6.18
CA VAL A 200 6.27 -9.75 -5.74
C VAL A 200 6.36 -9.72 -4.21
N PHE A 201 5.37 -10.28 -3.52
CA PHE A 201 5.34 -10.27 -2.07
C PHE A 201 6.48 -11.07 -1.46
N GLU A 202 6.93 -12.16 -2.08
CA GLU A 202 8.13 -12.91 -1.66
C GLU A 202 9.42 -12.06 -1.73
N ARG A 203 9.57 -11.20 -2.75
CA ARG A 203 10.71 -10.27 -2.83
C ARG A 203 10.71 -9.23 -1.70
N HIS A 204 9.53 -8.77 -1.30
CA HIS A 204 9.34 -7.75 -0.26
C HIS A 204 9.36 -8.31 1.16
N TRP A 205 8.91 -9.55 1.34
CA TRP A 205 8.85 -10.26 2.62
C TRP A 205 9.38 -11.70 2.45
N PRO A 206 10.69 -11.89 2.30
CA PRO A 206 11.29 -13.22 2.26
C PRO A 206 11.03 -13.95 3.59
N ALA A 207 10.90 -15.29 3.51
CA ALA A 207 10.67 -16.17 4.66
C ALA A 207 11.81 -16.16 5.69
#